data_AF-A0A4R4PXA1-F1
#
_entry.id   AF-A0A4R4PXA1-F1
#
_cell.length_a   1.000
_cell.length_b   1.000
_cell.length_c   1.000
_cell.angle_alpha   90.00
_cell.angle_beta   90.00
_cell.angle_gamma   90.00
#
_symmetry.space_group_name_H-M   'P 1'
#
loop_
_entity.id
_entity.type
_entity.pdbx_description
1 polymer ?
#
loop_
_entity_poly.entity_id
_entity_poly.type
_entity_poly.pdbx_seq_one_letter_code
_entity_poly.pdbx_strand_id
1 'polypeptide(L)'
;MTWRGRNVSDLVVSVDDVRELGERLRFVAAEFESAEDLASDYAEQVGHDDLAHELEQFAENWRIHRSKLMEGLQKLAQHARAAAEGYEGIETELVNALDGEG
;
A
#
# COMPACT_ATOMS: atom_id res chain seq x y z
N MET A 1 11.44 28.65 28.57
CA MET A 1 10.05 28.42 28.13
C MET A 1 10.06 27.24 27.18
N THR A 2 9.59 26.06 27.62
CA THR A 2 9.57 24.84 26.80
C THR A 2 8.13 24.42 26.58
N TRP A 3 7.67 24.53 25.33
CA TRP A 3 6.34 24.10 24.91
C TRP A 3 6.33 22.56 24.85
N ARG A 4 5.66 21.90 25.79
CA ARG A 4 5.43 20.44 25.74
C ARG A 4 4.15 20.20 24.92
N GLY A 5 4.32 20.12 23.60
CA GLY A 5 3.36 19.49 22.70
C GLY A 5 3.33 17.98 22.95
N ARG A 6 2.14 17.40 23.01
CA ARG A 6 1.87 16.03 23.40
C ARG A 6 2.33 15.06 22.31
N ASN A 7 3.17 14.10 22.72
CA ASN A 7 3.72 12.97 21.99
C ASN A 7 2.64 12.20 21.18
N VAL A 8 2.51 12.50 19.89
CA VAL A 8 2.53 11.44 18.88
C VAL A 8 3.99 11.01 18.88
N SER A 9 4.28 9.73 19.14
CA SER A 9 5.66 9.20 19.20
C SER A 9 6.55 9.90 18.18
N ASP A 10 7.73 10.38 18.60
CA ASP A 10 8.72 11.04 17.73
C ASP A 10 9.13 10.06 16.62
N LEU A 11 8.31 9.99 15.57
CA LEU A 11 8.49 9.09 14.44
C LEU A 11 9.37 9.86 13.46
N VAL A 12 10.67 9.62 13.60
CA VAL A 12 11.66 10.10 12.63
C VAL A 12 11.64 9.13 11.46
N VAL A 13 11.27 9.64 10.29
CA VAL A 13 11.21 8.88 9.03
C VAL A 13 12.09 9.61 8.03
N SER A 14 13.05 8.90 7.44
CA SER A 14 13.86 9.42 6.34
C SER A 14 13.12 9.33 5.01
N VAL A 15 13.60 10.06 4.00
CA VAL A 15 13.06 9.97 2.63
C VAL A 15 13.18 8.54 2.08
N ASP A 16 14.27 7.86 2.40
CA ASP A 16 14.49 6.46 2.02
C ASP A 16 13.49 5.51 2.69
N ASP A 17 13.16 5.73 3.97
CA ASP A 17 12.14 4.94 4.66
C ASP A 17 10.76 5.07 3.98
N VAL A 18 10.41 6.29 3.55
CA VAL A 18 9.14 6.54 2.84
C VAL A 18 9.13 5.87 1.47
N ARG A 19 10.25 5.93 0.75
CA ARG A 19 10.41 5.26 -0.55
C ARG A 19 10.29 3.74 -0.41
N GLU A 20 11.01 3.17 0.55
CA GLU A 20 10.99 1.73 0.83
C GLU A 20 9.59 1.25 1.24
N LEU A 21 8.87 2.03 2.05
CA LEU A 21 7.47 1.75 2.37
C LEU A 21 6.61 1.65 1.11
N GLY A 22 6.77 2.56 0.15
CA GLY A 22 6.05 2.52 -1.12
C GLY A 22 6.32 1.25 -1.93
N GLU A 23 7.57 0.79 -1.98
CA GLU A 23 7.96 -0.44 -2.66
C GLU A 23 7.37 -1.69 -1.97
N ARG A 24 7.46 -1.76 -0.64
CA ARG A 24 6.91 -2.86 0.17
C ARG A 24 5.39 -2.98 0.03
N LEU A 25 4.68 -1.84 0.04
CA LEU A 25 3.22 -1.82 -0.16
C LEU A 25 2.82 -2.30 -1.55
N ARG A 26 3.60 -1.96 -2.59
CA ARG A 26 3.39 -2.47 -3.94
C ARG A 26 3.61 -3.98 -4.02
N PHE A 27 4.66 -4.49 -3.36
CA PHE A 27 4.93 -5.93 -3.29
C PHE A 27 3.75 -6.68 -2.65
N VAL A 28 3.27 -6.21 -1.50
CA VAL A 28 2.10 -6.81 -0.83
C VAL A 28 0.86 -6.79 -1.74
N ALA A 29 0.61 -5.69 -2.46
CA ALA A 29 -0.52 -5.63 -3.38
C ALA A 29 -0.43 -6.68 -4.51
N ALA A 30 0.77 -6.94 -5.04
CA ALA A 30 0.99 -7.96 -6.05
C ALA A 30 0.80 -9.39 -5.51
N GLU A 31 1.24 -9.68 -4.29
CA GLU A 31 1.01 -10.98 -3.64
C GLU A 31 -0.49 -11.26 -3.45
N PHE A 32 -1.26 -10.24 -3.06
CA PHE A 32 -2.71 -10.37 -2.99
C PHE A 32 -3.32 -10.60 -4.38
N GLU A 33 -2.82 -9.98 -5.44
CA GLU A 33 -3.32 -10.19 -6.81
C GLU A 33 -3.25 -11.67 -7.24
N SER A 34 -2.16 -12.37 -6.88
CA SER A 34 -1.96 -13.79 -7.19
C SER A 34 -2.87 -14.76 -6.41
N ALA A 35 -3.51 -14.32 -5.32
CA ALA A 35 -4.32 -15.19 -4.46
C ALA A 35 -5.78 -15.41 -4.96
N GLU A 36 -6.13 -14.91 -6.14
CA GLU A 36 -7.48 -14.99 -6.73
C GLU A 36 -7.89 -16.41 -7.13
N ASP A 37 -6.97 -17.17 -7.71
CA ASP A 37 -7.31 -18.33 -8.55
C ASP A 37 -7.79 -19.56 -7.77
N LEU A 38 -7.50 -19.65 -6.47
CA LEU A 38 -7.74 -20.89 -5.72
C LEU A 38 -9.22 -21.15 -5.42
N ALA A 39 -10.06 -20.13 -5.19
CA ALA A 39 -11.39 -20.33 -4.61
C ALA A 39 -12.46 -20.74 -5.63
N SER A 40 -12.44 -20.17 -6.84
CA SER A 40 -13.41 -20.56 -7.89
C SER A 40 -13.19 -22.00 -8.36
N ASP A 41 -11.93 -22.44 -8.42
CA ASP A 41 -11.56 -23.76 -8.90
C ASP A 41 -12.12 -24.90 -8.04
N TYR A 42 -12.37 -24.67 -6.75
CA TYR A 42 -12.94 -25.67 -5.85
C TYR A 42 -14.47 -25.76 -5.89
N ALA A 43 -15.17 -24.69 -6.29
CA ALA A 43 -16.63 -24.68 -6.35
C ALA A 43 -17.16 -25.66 -7.42
N GLU A 44 -16.47 -25.78 -8.55
CA GLU A 44 -16.82 -26.73 -9.61
C GLU A 44 -16.52 -28.21 -9.22
N GLN A 45 -15.72 -28.42 -8.18
CA GLN A 45 -15.29 -29.76 -7.74
C GLN A 45 -16.18 -30.34 -6.63
N VAL A 46 -17.03 -29.53 -5.98
CA VAL A 46 -17.94 -30.02 -4.94
C VAL A 46 -19.23 -30.56 -5.54
N GLY A 47 -19.53 -31.82 -5.27
CA GLY A 47 -20.75 -32.49 -5.74
C GLY A 47 -22.03 -32.17 -4.94
N HIS A 48 -22.09 -31.04 -4.23
CA HIS A 48 -23.22 -30.64 -3.41
C HIS A 48 -23.60 -29.18 -3.71
N ASP A 49 -24.79 -28.96 -4.25
CA ASP A 49 -25.22 -27.66 -4.78
C ASP A 49 -25.17 -26.52 -3.75
N ASP A 50 -25.68 -26.75 -2.53
CA ASP A 50 -25.63 -25.70 -1.49
C ASP A 50 -24.19 -25.33 -1.08
N LEU A 51 -23.28 -26.30 -1.08
CA LEU A 51 -21.88 -26.05 -0.75
C LEU A 51 -21.17 -25.33 -1.90
N ALA A 52 -21.48 -25.67 -3.15
CA ALA A 52 -21.00 -24.96 -4.32
C ALA A 52 -21.46 -23.49 -4.27
N HIS A 53 -22.73 -23.24 -3.94
CA HIS A 53 -23.25 -21.88 -3.79
C HIS A 53 -22.52 -21.06 -2.72
N GLU A 54 -22.32 -21.62 -1.53
CA GLU A 54 -21.58 -20.94 -0.46
C GLU A 54 -20.12 -20.67 -0.83
N LEU A 55 -19.47 -21.59 -1.55
CA LEU A 55 -18.10 -21.38 -2.06
C LEU A 55 -18.04 -20.27 -3.11
N GLU A 56 -19.00 -20.20 -4.03
CA GLU A 56 -19.11 -19.11 -5.00
C GLU A 56 -19.32 -17.76 -4.31
N GLN A 57 -20.23 -17.68 -3.34
CA GLN A 57 -20.48 -16.46 -2.55
C GLN A 57 -19.24 -16.04 -1.75
N PHE A 58 -18.51 -16.99 -1.19
CA PHE A 58 -17.25 -16.72 -0.52
C PHE A 58 -16.20 -16.19 -1.50
N ALA A 59 -16.02 -16.85 -2.65
CA ALA A 59 -15.04 -16.46 -3.66
C ALA A 59 -15.32 -15.05 -4.21
N GLU A 60 -16.59 -14.73 -4.50
CA GLU A 60 -17.00 -13.41 -4.95
C GLU A 60 -16.70 -12.34 -3.89
N ASN A 61 -17.11 -12.58 -2.63
CA ASN A 61 -16.85 -11.64 -1.54
C ASN A 61 -15.35 -11.45 -1.30
N TRP A 62 -14.58 -12.54 -1.30
CA TRP A 62 -13.13 -12.49 -1.18
C TRP A 62 -12.52 -11.61 -2.28
N ARG A 63 -12.90 -11.84 -3.54
CA ARG A 63 -12.44 -11.05 -4.68
C ARG A 63 -12.74 -9.56 -4.50
N ILE A 64 -13.96 -9.20 -4.10
CA ILE A 64 -14.37 -7.80 -3.89
C ILE A 64 -13.53 -7.14 -2.79
N HIS A 65 -13.39 -7.78 -1.63
CA HIS A 65 -12.66 -7.20 -0.49
C HIS A 65 -11.17 -7.10 -0.76
N ARG A 66 -10.59 -8.10 -1.42
CA ARG A 66 -9.20 -8.12 -1.84
C ARG A 66 -8.89 -7.03 -2.86
N SER A 67 -9.74 -6.83 -3.86
CA SER A 67 -9.60 -5.73 -4.83
C SER A 67 -9.56 -4.37 -4.14
N LYS A 68 -10.46 -4.14 -3.18
CA LYS A 68 -10.48 -2.89 -2.38
C LYS A 68 -9.21 -2.72 -1.54
N LEU A 69 -8.69 -3.80 -0.96
CA LEU A 69 -7.42 -3.77 -0.23
C LEU A 69 -6.26 -3.39 -1.15
N MET A 70 -6.16 -4.04 -2.32
CA MET A 70 -5.12 -3.76 -3.31
C MET A 70 -5.16 -2.31 -3.79
N GLU A 71 -6.34 -1.78 -4.10
CA GLU A 71 -6.52 -0.36 -4.46
C GLU A 71 -6.04 0.57 -3.34
N GLY A 72 -6.34 0.24 -2.07
CA GLY A 72 -5.89 0.99 -0.91
C GLY A 72 -4.36 0.99 -0.76
N LEU A 73 -3.74 -0.19 -0.90
CA LEU A 73 -2.28 -0.34 -0.86
C LEU A 73 -1.58 0.42 -1.99
N GLN A 74 -2.13 0.35 -3.21
CA GLN A 74 -1.61 1.08 -4.36
C GLN A 74 -1.69 2.61 -4.15
N LYS A 75 -2.82 3.12 -3.64
CA LYS A 75 -2.97 4.54 -3.30
C LYS A 75 -1.98 4.97 -2.22
N LEU A 76 -1.82 4.18 -1.16
CA LEU A 76 -0.85 4.48 -0.11
C LEU A 76 0.59 4.49 -0.64
N ALA A 77 0.95 3.53 -1.51
CA ALA A 77 2.25 3.49 -2.16
C ALA A 77 2.49 4.72 -3.06
N GLN A 78 1.46 5.18 -3.80
CA GLN A 78 1.54 6.42 -4.59
C GLN A 78 1.75 7.65 -3.70
N HIS A 79 1.05 7.74 -2.57
CA HIS A 79 1.23 8.84 -1.61
C HIS A 79 2.62 8.85 -0.99
N ALA A 80 3.14 7.69 -0.59
CA ALA A 80 4.50 7.56 -0.06
C ALA A 80 5.53 8.03 -1.10
N ARG A 81 5.41 7.55 -2.35
CA ARG A 81 6.29 7.98 -3.44
C ARG A 81 6.23 9.50 -3.69
N ALA A 82 5.04 10.06 -3.77
CA ALA A 82 4.86 11.50 -3.99
C ALA A 82 5.46 12.34 -2.85
N ALA A 83 5.35 11.87 -1.60
CA ALA A 83 5.99 12.51 -0.46
C ALA A 83 7.52 12.47 -0.58
N ALA A 84 8.09 11.30 -0.91
CA ALA A 84 9.53 11.16 -1.10
C ALA A 84 10.06 12.08 -2.22
N GLU A 85 9.40 12.10 -3.38
CA GLU A 85 9.74 13.00 -4.50
C GLU A 85 9.65 14.48 -4.10
N GLY A 86 8.65 14.86 -3.30
CA GLY A 86 8.51 16.22 -2.78
C GLY A 86 9.67 16.63 -1.85
N TYR A 87 10.09 15.74 -0.95
CA TYR A 87 11.22 16.02 -0.06
C TYR A 87 12.54 16.17 -0.83
N GLU A 88 12.81 15.30 -1.81
CA GLU A 88 14.02 15.40 -2.64
C GLU A 88 14.04 16.66 -3.50
N GLY A 89 12.88 17.08 -4.02
CA GLY A 89 12.77 18.34 -4.76
C GLY A 89 13.15 19.54 -3.90
N ILE A 90 12.59 19.63 -2.68
CA ILE A 90 12.91 20.69 -1.71
C ILE A 90 14.40 20.66 -1.35
N GLU A 91 14.97 19.49 -1.10
CA GLU A 91 16.39 19.36 -0.76
C GLU A 91 17.29 19.80 -1.92
N THR A 92 16.95 19.42 -3.15
CA THR A 92 17.68 19.86 -4.35
C THR A 92 17.63 21.38 -4.53
N GLU A 93 16.46 22.00 -4.35
CA GLU A 93 16.32 23.46 -4.42
C GLU A 93 17.15 24.17 -3.34
N LEU A 94 17.19 23.63 -2.12
CA LEU A 94 18.00 24.15 -1.03
C LEU A 94 19.50 24.03 -1.31
N VAL A 95 19.95 22.87 -1.81
CA VAL A 95 21.37 22.65 -2.19
C VAL A 95 21.79 23.65 -3.26
N ASN A 96 21.00 23.79 -4.33
CA ASN A 96 21.31 24.73 -5.42
C ASN A 96 21.40 26.18 -4.91
N ALA A 97 20.50 26.58 -4.00
CA ALA A 97 20.52 27.91 -3.40
C ALA A 97 21.75 28.14 -2.51
N LEU A 98 22.23 27.11 -1.82
CA LEU A 98 23.42 27.18 -0.95
C LEU A 98 24.74 27.15 -1.74
N ASP A 99 24.78 26.40 -2.85
CA ASP A 99 25.95 26.32 -3.73
C ASP A 99 26.11 27.54 -4.65
N GLY A 100 25.16 28.49 -4.59
CA GLY A 100 25.22 29.75 -5.33
C GLY A 100 24.81 29.62 -6.80
N GLU A 101 24.13 28.53 -7.17
CA GLU A 101 23.54 28.34 -8.50
C GLU A 101 22.11 28.92 -8.61
N GLY A 102 21.77 29.89 -7.76
CA GLY A 102 20.47 30.60 -7.72
C GLY A 102 20.44 31.94 -8.45
#